data_AF-A0A8S3YRJ1-F1
#
_entry.id   AF-A0A8S3YRJ1-F1
#
_cell.length_a   1.000
_cell.length_b   1.000
_cell.length_c   1.000
_cell.angle_alpha   90.00
_cell.angle_beta   90.00
_cell.angle_gamma   90.00
#
_symmetry.space_group_name_H-M   'P 1'
#
loop_
_entity.id
_entity.type
_entity.pdbx_description
1 polymer ?
#
loop_
_entity_poly.entity_id
_entity_poly.type
_entity_poly.pdbx_seq_one_letter_code
_entity_poly.pdbx_strand_id
1 'polypeptide(L)'
;MAAFVSAAVFRACSRCGNLATAFAAPSVKHVSRKVQAGIYARLLSTSQNPLLQREPAGEAPVENNAEYPTDYEVSYSEFKYVEQVLPRPTVPEVPKHESYPTPSGWFPPNDELRSQKPYLVRRTKNHMLPVYSSLKRFYYGMNHLVSVKQIEGDIWVLESELRDFLKKKTGLSIRTQVHEVYKSIYIRGEHAALVAEFLLGCGM
;
A
#
# COMPACT_ATOMS: atom_id res chain seq x y z
N MET A 1 -30.48 -55.00 5.70
CA MET A 1 -31.41 -54.67 6.81
C MET A 1 -30.66 -54.75 8.12
N ALA A 2 -30.36 -53.60 8.72
CA ALA A 2 -30.13 -53.44 10.16
C ALA A 2 -30.18 -51.93 10.43
N ALA A 3 -31.28 -51.49 11.03
CA ALA A 3 -31.47 -50.15 11.59
C ALA A 3 -31.10 -50.18 13.07
N PHE A 4 -30.75 -49.01 13.65
CA PHE A 4 -30.81 -48.55 15.07
C PHE A 4 -29.76 -47.40 15.16
N VAL A 5 -30.10 -46.11 15.15
CA VAL A 5 -30.79 -45.24 16.15
C VAL A 5 -30.07 -45.15 17.50
N SER A 6 -29.97 -43.91 18.01
CA SER A 6 -29.56 -43.40 19.33
C SER A 6 -28.07 -43.04 19.52
N ALA A 7 -27.69 -41.96 20.21
CA ALA A 7 -28.43 -40.86 20.82
C ALA A 7 -27.42 -39.73 21.14
N ALA A 8 -27.89 -38.50 21.12
CA ALA A 8 -27.15 -37.33 21.59
C ALA A 8 -26.90 -37.43 23.11
N VAL A 9 -25.68 -37.11 23.55
CA VAL A 9 -25.40 -36.83 24.96
C VAL A 9 -25.10 -35.34 25.10
N PHE A 10 -26.14 -34.61 25.51
CA PHE A 10 -26.01 -33.30 26.12
C PHE A 10 -25.22 -33.42 27.43
N ARG A 11 -24.11 -32.70 27.57
CA ARG A 11 -23.58 -32.34 28.89
C ARG A 11 -23.94 -30.90 29.18
N ALA A 12 -25.06 -30.73 29.88
CA ALA A 12 -25.35 -29.54 30.66
C ALA A 12 -24.37 -29.50 31.85
N CYS A 13 -23.61 -28.40 31.99
CA CYS A 13 -22.97 -28.08 33.25
C CYS A 13 -23.72 -26.90 33.86
N SER A 14 -24.61 -27.25 34.76
CA SER A 14 -25.32 -26.36 35.68
C SER A 14 -24.36 -25.93 36.79
N ARG A 15 -24.03 -24.65 36.86
CA ARG A 15 -23.79 -24.00 38.15
C ARG A 15 -24.09 -22.50 38.05
N CYS A 16 -25.22 -22.17 38.67
CA CYS A 16 -25.69 -20.83 38.95
C CYS A 16 -24.68 -20.05 39.78
N GLY A 17 -24.70 -18.73 39.61
CA GLY A 17 -24.03 -17.78 40.47
C GLY A 17 -24.35 -16.35 40.06
N ASN A 18 -25.58 -15.92 40.32
CA ASN A 18 -25.96 -14.51 40.29
C ASN A 18 -25.10 -13.73 41.30
N LEU A 19 -24.26 -12.83 40.80
CA LEU A 19 -23.76 -11.70 41.57
C LEU A 19 -24.06 -10.44 40.76
N ALA A 20 -25.21 -9.85 41.07
CA ALA A 20 -25.45 -8.44 40.82
C ALA A 20 -24.62 -7.64 41.82
N THR A 21 -23.51 -7.07 41.36
CA THR A 21 -22.78 -6.05 42.11
C THR A 21 -22.35 -4.94 41.17
N ALA A 22 -22.98 -3.78 41.39
CA ALA A 22 -22.53 -2.42 41.14
C ALA A 22 -21.70 -2.16 39.86
N PHE A 23 -22.32 -1.50 38.90
CA PHE A 23 -21.64 -0.55 38.02
C PHE A 23 -20.97 0.53 38.88
N ALA A 24 -19.74 0.27 39.31
CA ALA A 24 -18.81 1.33 39.66
C ALA A 24 -18.10 1.74 38.37
N ALA A 25 -18.39 2.94 37.87
CA ALA A 25 -17.62 3.54 36.80
C ALA A 25 -16.13 3.46 37.17
N PRO A 26 -15.24 2.99 36.28
CA PRO A 26 -13.82 3.09 36.56
C PRO A 26 -13.51 4.58 36.68
N SER A 27 -13.27 5.04 37.91
CA SER A 27 -12.65 6.32 38.19
C SER A 27 -11.39 6.37 37.33
N VAL A 28 -11.40 7.23 36.31
CA VAL A 28 -10.24 7.52 35.49
C VAL A 28 -9.22 8.16 36.42
N LYS A 29 -8.43 7.32 37.10
CA LYS A 29 -7.16 7.77 37.64
C LYS A 29 -6.39 8.20 36.42
N HIS A 30 -6.20 9.49 36.26
CA HIS A 30 -5.16 10.01 35.39
C HIS A 30 -3.86 9.34 35.83
N VAL A 31 -3.50 8.27 35.13
CA VAL A 31 -2.14 7.77 35.13
C VAL A 31 -1.37 8.84 34.39
N SER A 32 -0.96 9.87 35.14
CA SER A 32 0.09 10.77 34.72
C SER A 32 1.32 9.91 34.60
N ARG A 33 1.50 9.28 33.43
CA ARG A 33 2.77 8.68 33.04
C ARG A 33 3.75 9.84 33.04
N LYS A 34 4.44 10.04 34.17
CA LYS A 34 5.72 10.73 34.16
C LYS A 34 6.56 9.92 33.20
N VAL A 35 6.68 10.40 31.97
CA VAL A 35 7.70 9.95 31.04
C VAL A 35 9.01 10.28 31.75
N GLN A 36 9.60 9.30 32.42
CA GLN A 36 11.01 9.36 32.72
C GLN A 36 11.68 9.42 31.36
N ALA A 37 12.14 10.61 30.98
CA ALA A 37 13.10 10.81 29.91
C ALA A 37 14.39 10.13 30.38
N GLY A 38 14.41 8.80 30.27
CA GLY A 38 15.57 7.97 30.51
C GLY A 38 16.58 8.29 29.42
N ILE A 39 17.62 9.03 29.81
CA ILE A 39 19.04 8.84 29.50
C ILE A 39 19.34 7.98 28.25
N TYR A 40 18.83 8.38 27.10
CA TYR A 40 19.32 7.94 25.77
C TYR A 40 19.85 9.12 24.96
N ALA A 41 20.29 10.19 25.65
CA ALA A 41 21.19 11.18 25.08
C ALA A 41 22.63 10.72 25.32
N ARG A 42 23.09 9.74 24.53
CA ARG A 42 24.52 9.44 24.26
C ARG A 42 24.58 8.13 23.49
N LEU A 43 24.74 8.26 22.18
CA LEU A 43 25.65 7.51 21.31
C LEU A 43 25.30 7.90 19.87
N LEU A 44 25.39 9.20 19.57
CA LEU A 44 25.92 9.58 18.27
C LEU A 44 27.42 9.45 18.46
N SER A 45 27.98 8.30 18.08
CA SER A 45 29.42 8.23 17.86
C SER A 45 29.69 9.22 16.74
N THR A 46 30.26 10.35 17.10
CA THR A 46 30.90 11.27 16.17
C THR A 46 31.90 10.42 15.40
N SER A 47 31.51 9.94 14.22
CA SER A 47 32.46 9.57 13.19
C SER A 47 33.28 10.84 13.00
N GLN A 48 34.51 10.82 13.53
CA GLN A 48 35.47 11.87 13.25
C GLN A 48 35.75 11.74 11.77
N ASN A 49 34.98 12.46 10.94
CA ASN A 49 35.37 12.74 9.58
C ASN A 49 36.71 13.47 9.69
N PRO A 50 37.83 12.87 9.23
CA PRO A 50 39.15 13.51 9.35
C PRO A 50 39.27 14.81 8.54
N LEU A 51 38.23 15.14 7.76
CA LEU A 51 38.14 16.38 6.96
C LEU A 51 37.65 17.60 7.75
N LEU A 52 37.38 17.49 9.06
CA LEU A 52 36.93 18.61 9.90
C LEU A 52 37.91 19.02 11.00
N GLN A 53 39.13 18.50 11.02
CA GLN A 53 40.21 19.06 11.82
C GLN A 53 40.94 20.12 10.99
N ARG A 54 40.38 21.33 10.95
CA ARG A 54 41.08 22.49 10.42
C ARG A 54 41.79 23.17 11.58
N GLU A 55 43.09 22.93 11.72
CA GLU A 55 43.95 23.74 12.58
C GLU A 55 43.78 25.23 12.23
N PRO A 56 43.83 26.16 13.21
CA PRO A 56 43.77 27.57 12.91
C PRO A 56 45.02 27.93 12.10
N ALA A 57 44.85 28.03 10.79
CA ALA A 57 45.88 28.55 9.91
C ALA A 57 46.24 29.95 10.42
N GLY A 58 47.51 30.16 10.76
CA GLY A 58 48.04 31.46 11.14
C GLY A 58 47.60 32.52 10.13
N GLU A 59 47.38 33.74 10.63
CA GLU A 59 46.96 34.88 9.82
C GLU A 59 47.87 35.02 8.61
N ALA A 60 47.36 34.55 7.46
CA ALA A 60 47.94 34.82 6.17
C ALA A 60 47.83 36.35 5.94
N PRO A 61 48.78 36.97 5.23
CA PRO A 61 48.69 38.39 4.92
C PRO A 61 47.33 38.63 4.26
N VAL A 62 46.54 39.54 4.84
CA VAL A 62 45.28 39.99 4.26
C VAL A 62 45.64 40.87 3.08
N GLU A 63 46.01 40.25 1.98
CA GLU A 63 46.25 40.93 0.72
C GLU A 63 45.22 40.50 -0.32
N ASN A 64 44.48 41.54 -0.72
CA ASN A 64 43.68 41.69 -1.93
C ASN A 64 42.23 41.22 -1.80
N ASN A 65 41.35 42.22 -1.64
CA ASN A 65 39.97 42.19 -2.12
C ASN A 65 39.97 41.60 -3.55
N ALA A 66 39.76 40.29 -3.68
CA ALA A 66 39.36 39.70 -4.94
C ALA A 66 37.93 40.17 -5.19
N GLU A 67 37.79 41.40 -5.67
CA GLU A 67 36.55 41.96 -6.17
C GLU A 67 36.08 41.01 -7.27
N TYR A 68 35.03 40.24 -6.98
CA TYR A 68 34.42 39.38 -7.98
C TYR A 68 34.09 40.24 -9.20
N PRO A 69 34.30 39.75 -10.44
CA PRO A 69 33.85 40.48 -11.62
C PRO A 69 32.39 40.86 -11.41
N THR A 70 32.13 42.15 -11.24
CA THR A 70 30.78 42.67 -10.91
C THR A 70 29.90 42.67 -12.17
N ASP A 71 30.55 42.68 -13.33
CA ASP A 71 29.90 42.68 -14.62
C ASP A 71 29.37 41.28 -14.95
N TYR A 72 28.05 41.18 -15.13
CA TYR A 72 27.37 39.98 -15.58
C TYR A 72 26.56 40.30 -16.84
N GLU A 73 26.53 39.35 -17.76
CA GLU A 73 25.65 39.40 -18.93
C GLU A 73 24.42 38.52 -18.66
N VAL A 74 23.23 39.06 -18.94
CA VAL A 74 21.98 38.31 -18.79
C VAL A 74 21.59 37.74 -20.15
N SER A 75 21.73 36.41 -20.30
CA SER A 75 21.30 35.67 -21.49
C SER A 75 20.06 34.82 -21.20
N TYR A 76 19.21 34.63 -22.22
CA TYR A 76 17.98 33.83 -22.13
C TYR A 76 18.04 32.53 -22.94
N SER A 77 19.04 32.36 -23.82
CA SER A 77 19.19 31.19 -24.69
C SER A 77 19.42 29.88 -23.94
N GLU A 78 20.09 29.95 -22.80
CA GLU A 78 20.42 28.80 -21.94
C GLU A 78 19.28 28.46 -20.98
N PHE A 79 18.27 29.33 -20.82
CA PHE A 79 17.17 29.10 -19.87
C PHE A 79 16.31 27.87 -20.23
N LYS A 80 16.35 27.42 -21.49
CA LYS A 80 15.74 26.15 -21.94
C LYS A 80 16.19 24.93 -21.13
N TYR A 81 17.41 24.95 -20.59
CA TYR A 81 17.93 23.86 -19.75
C TYR A 81 17.32 23.89 -18.35
N VAL A 82 16.99 25.09 -17.84
CA VAL A 82 16.27 25.24 -16.57
C VAL A 82 14.84 24.71 -16.71
N GLU A 83 14.17 25.02 -17.82
CA GLU A 83 12.81 24.53 -18.10
C GLU A 83 12.73 23.00 -18.14
N GLN A 84 13.76 22.32 -18.64
CA GLN A 84 13.81 20.84 -18.68
C GLN A 84 13.94 20.19 -17.30
N VAL A 85 14.51 20.91 -16.32
CA VAL A 85 14.69 20.43 -14.94
C VAL A 85 13.38 20.57 -14.15
N LEU A 86 12.47 21.46 -14.57
CA LEU A 86 11.21 21.66 -13.89
C LEU A 86 10.31 20.41 -13.99
N PRO A 87 9.70 19.97 -12.88
CA PRO A 87 8.80 18.82 -12.91
C PRO A 87 7.50 19.18 -13.63
N ARG A 88 6.95 18.22 -14.38
CA ARG A 88 5.63 18.37 -14.98
C ARG A 88 4.55 18.22 -13.91
N PRO A 89 3.56 19.14 -13.82
CA PRO A 89 2.51 19.06 -12.81
C PRO A 89 1.52 17.92 -13.09
N THR A 90 1.30 17.62 -14.37
CA THR A 90 0.31 16.63 -14.84
C THR A 90 1.01 15.37 -15.33
N VAL A 91 0.42 14.20 -15.02
CA VAL A 91 0.89 12.91 -15.51
C VAL A 91 0.69 12.84 -17.02
N PRO A 92 1.71 12.46 -17.81
CA PRO A 92 1.57 12.36 -19.25
C PRO A 92 0.58 11.26 -19.64
N GLU A 93 -0.03 11.43 -20.81
CA GLU A 93 -0.81 10.38 -21.45
C GLU A 93 0.11 9.23 -21.91
N VAL A 94 -0.46 8.03 -22.03
CA VAL A 94 0.31 6.86 -22.44
C VAL A 94 0.65 6.96 -23.93
N PRO A 95 1.93 6.79 -24.33
CA PRO A 95 2.30 6.73 -25.73
C PRO A 95 1.64 5.52 -26.41
N LYS A 96 1.17 5.71 -27.64
CA LYS A 96 0.63 4.62 -28.46
C LYS A 96 1.80 3.82 -29.03
N HIS A 97 1.75 2.51 -28.86
CA HIS A 97 2.74 1.56 -29.38
C HIS A 97 2.11 0.68 -30.45
N GLU A 98 2.91 0.20 -31.40
CA GLU A 98 2.45 -0.68 -32.49
C GLU A 98 2.08 -2.08 -31.98
N SER A 99 2.84 -2.59 -31.01
CA SER A 99 2.68 -3.94 -30.45
C SER A 99 2.50 -3.89 -28.94
N TYR A 100 1.56 -4.72 -28.45
CA TYR A 100 1.30 -4.95 -27.04
C TYR A 100 1.45 -6.46 -26.75
N PRO A 101 2.03 -6.86 -25.60
CA PRO A 101 2.53 -6.01 -24.51
C PRO A 101 3.75 -5.18 -24.89
N THR A 102 3.92 -4.06 -24.18
CA THR A 102 5.23 -3.38 -24.18
C THR A 102 6.30 -4.29 -23.58
N PRO A 103 7.61 -4.05 -23.80
CA PRO A 103 8.68 -4.86 -23.18
C PRO A 103 8.61 -4.93 -21.65
N SER A 104 7.95 -3.95 -21.01
CA SER A 104 7.69 -3.94 -19.56
C SER A 104 6.55 -4.87 -19.11
N GLY A 105 5.79 -5.46 -20.04
CA GLY A 105 4.59 -6.24 -19.78
C GLY A 105 3.32 -5.41 -19.61
N TRP A 106 3.34 -4.09 -19.85
CA TRP A 106 2.15 -3.25 -19.76
C TRP A 106 1.23 -3.40 -20.97
N PHE A 107 -0.09 -3.40 -20.70
CA PHE A 107 -1.18 -3.43 -21.67
C PHE A 107 -2.19 -2.30 -21.43
N PRO A 108 -2.70 -1.65 -22.50
CA PRO A 108 -3.83 -0.75 -22.41
C PRO A 108 -5.11 -1.52 -22.06
N PRO A 109 -6.09 -0.87 -21.42
CA PRO A 109 -7.41 -1.47 -21.22
C PRO A 109 -8.10 -1.71 -22.57
N ASN A 110 -8.91 -2.78 -22.65
CA ASN A 110 -9.69 -3.10 -23.84
C ASN A 110 -11.16 -2.72 -23.60
N ASP A 111 -11.63 -1.68 -24.29
CA ASP A 111 -12.96 -1.12 -24.10
C ASP A 111 -14.08 -2.08 -24.55
N GLU A 112 -13.84 -2.94 -25.54
CA GLU A 112 -14.82 -3.90 -26.05
C GLU A 112 -15.14 -4.98 -25.01
N LEU A 113 -14.10 -5.60 -24.44
CA LEU A 113 -14.25 -6.65 -23.42
C LEU A 113 -14.86 -6.09 -22.13
N ARG A 114 -14.41 -4.90 -21.73
CA ARG A 114 -14.84 -4.24 -20.51
C ARG A 114 -16.33 -3.87 -20.54
N SER A 115 -16.84 -3.48 -21.71
CA SER A 115 -18.25 -3.11 -21.89
C SER A 115 -19.21 -4.30 -21.75
N GLN A 116 -18.71 -5.53 -21.85
CA GLN A 116 -19.53 -6.75 -21.70
C GLN A 116 -19.77 -7.13 -20.23
N LYS A 117 -19.02 -6.53 -19.29
CA LYS A 117 -19.08 -6.87 -17.87
C LYS A 117 -19.95 -5.86 -17.10
N PRO A 118 -20.70 -6.31 -16.08
CA PRO A 118 -21.53 -5.42 -15.24
C PRO A 118 -20.72 -4.64 -14.20
N TYR A 119 -19.40 -4.83 -14.17
CA TYR A 119 -18.46 -4.17 -13.27
C TYR A 119 -17.26 -3.64 -14.05
N LEU A 120 -16.58 -2.67 -13.46
CA LEU A 120 -15.44 -1.97 -14.03
C LEU A 120 -14.36 -1.78 -12.98
N VAL A 121 -13.13 -2.20 -13.24
CA VAL A 121 -11.97 -1.87 -12.41
C VAL A 121 -11.18 -0.77 -13.10
N ARG A 122 -11.14 0.42 -12.50
CA ARG A 122 -10.43 1.55 -13.10
C ARG A 122 -8.92 1.43 -12.93
N ARG A 123 -8.18 1.88 -13.94
CA ARG A 123 -6.73 2.07 -13.83
C ARG A 123 -6.42 3.26 -12.92
N THR A 124 -5.28 3.16 -12.25
CA THR A 124 -4.74 4.22 -11.39
C THR A 124 -4.23 5.40 -12.23
N LYS A 125 -3.86 6.53 -11.60
CA LYS A 125 -3.32 7.70 -12.31
C LYS A 125 -2.05 7.37 -13.14
N ASN A 126 -1.30 6.34 -12.72
CA ASN A 126 -0.09 5.88 -13.40
C ASN A 126 -0.40 4.82 -14.47
N HIS A 127 -1.67 4.68 -14.88
CA HIS A 127 -2.14 3.72 -15.88
C HIS A 127 -1.95 2.23 -15.50
N MET A 128 -1.76 1.95 -14.20
CA MET A 128 -1.56 0.60 -13.64
C MET A 128 -2.85 0.02 -13.05
N LEU A 129 -2.95 -1.31 -13.01
CA LEU A 129 -4.03 -2.02 -12.31
C LEU A 129 -3.98 -1.75 -10.80
N PRO A 130 -5.13 -1.49 -10.14
CA PRO A 130 -5.20 -1.20 -8.71
C PRO A 130 -5.17 -2.48 -7.84
N VAL A 131 -4.23 -3.38 -8.12
CA VAL A 131 -4.03 -4.65 -7.39
C VAL A 131 -2.78 -4.53 -6.53
N TYR A 132 -2.95 -4.64 -5.21
CA TYR A 132 -1.85 -4.47 -4.26
C TYR A 132 -1.72 -5.69 -3.35
N SER A 133 -0.52 -6.24 -3.23
CA SER A 133 -0.20 -7.22 -2.19
C SER A 133 0.27 -6.48 -0.94
N SER A 134 -0.23 -6.87 0.22
CA SER A 134 0.15 -6.30 1.51
C SER A 134 0.39 -7.39 2.53
N LEU A 135 1.44 -7.21 3.35
CA LEU A 135 1.69 -8.03 4.52
C LEU A 135 1.10 -7.33 5.74
N LYS A 136 0.05 -7.91 6.32
CA LYS A 136 -0.61 -7.37 7.52
C LYS A 136 -0.32 -8.24 8.74
N ARG A 137 0.02 -7.60 9.86
CA ARG A 137 0.15 -8.26 11.16
C ARG A 137 -1.23 -8.44 11.79
N PHE A 138 -1.57 -9.68 12.09
CA PHE A 138 -2.71 -10.08 12.91
C PHE A 138 -2.21 -10.63 14.24
N TYR A 139 -3.13 -10.87 15.18
CA TYR A 139 -2.81 -11.43 16.51
C TYR A 139 -1.96 -12.70 16.43
N TYR A 140 -2.18 -13.53 15.42
CA TYR A 140 -1.49 -14.81 15.20
C TYR A 140 -0.31 -14.74 14.20
N GLY A 141 0.17 -13.55 13.82
CA GLY A 141 1.33 -13.39 12.95
C GLY A 141 1.09 -12.59 11.66
N MET A 142 2.02 -12.68 10.71
CA MET A 142 1.94 -11.97 9.43
C MET A 142 1.08 -12.74 8.43
N ASN A 143 0.25 -12.02 7.68
CA ASN A 143 -0.62 -12.59 6.67
C ASN A 143 -0.53 -11.79 5.37
N HIS A 144 -0.44 -12.49 4.25
CA HIS A 144 -0.56 -11.90 2.93
C HIS A 144 -2.03 -11.59 2.64
N LEU A 145 -2.26 -10.39 2.14
CA LEU A 145 -3.57 -9.89 1.75
C LEU A 145 -3.44 -9.11 0.44
N VAL A 146 -4.19 -9.52 -0.57
CA VAL A 146 -4.34 -8.77 -1.82
C VAL A 146 -5.55 -7.86 -1.70
N SER A 147 -5.40 -6.60 -2.12
CA SER A 147 -6.50 -5.65 -2.24
C SER A 147 -6.67 -5.23 -3.69
N VAL A 148 -7.88 -5.40 -4.22
CA VAL A 148 -8.32 -4.79 -5.48
C VAL A 148 -9.12 -3.55 -5.15
N LYS A 149 -8.79 -2.40 -5.73
CA LYS A 149 -9.44 -1.11 -5.44
C LYS A 149 -10.08 -0.53 -6.71
N GLN A 150 -10.78 0.59 -6.56
CA GLN A 150 -11.37 1.37 -7.67
C GLN A 150 -12.35 0.56 -8.53
N ILE A 151 -13.18 -0.25 -7.85
CA ILE A 151 -14.21 -1.07 -8.50
C ILE A 151 -15.49 -0.25 -8.64
N GLU A 152 -16.08 -0.24 -9.82
CA GLU A 152 -17.36 0.37 -10.15
C GLU A 152 -18.33 -0.69 -10.69
N GLY A 153 -19.63 -0.44 -10.62
CA GLY A 153 -20.66 -1.41 -11.00
C GLY A 153 -20.88 -2.51 -9.96
N ASP A 154 -21.27 -3.71 -10.41
CA ASP A 154 -21.64 -4.83 -9.52
C ASP A 154 -20.41 -5.56 -8.96
N ILE A 155 -20.05 -5.22 -7.73
CA ILE A 155 -18.88 -5.76 -7.03
C ILE A 155 -19.08 -7.24 -6.66
N TRP A 156 -20.32 -7.69 -6.44
CA TRP A 156 -20.60 -9.07 -6.04
C TRP A 156 -20.39 -10.03 -7.20
N VAL A 157 -20.76 -9.61 -8.42
CA VAL A 157 -20.47 -10.40 -9.62
C VAL A 157 -18.95 -10.55 -9.80
N LEU A 158 -18.19 -9.45 -9.67
CA LEU A 158 -16.73 -9.52 -9.72
C LEU A 158 -16.13 -10.46 -8.65
N GLU A 159 -16.62 -10.38 -7.41
CA GLU A 159 -16.15 -11.27 -6.34
C GLU A 159 -16.42 -12.74 -6.66
N SER A 160 -17.61 -13.04 -7.17
CA SER A 160 -17.99 -14.41 -7.50
C SER A 160 -17.13 -15.00 -8.61
N GLU A 161 -16.94 -14.27 -9.72
CA GLU A 161 -16.10 -14.68 -10.84
C GLU A 161 -14.63 -14.84 -10.41
N LEU A 162 -14.13 -13.91 -9.60
CA LEU A 162 -12.76 -13.95 -9.10
C LEU A 162 -12.54 -15.13 -8.14
N ARG A 163 -13.49 -15.40 -7.25
CA ARG A 163 -13.44 -16.53 -6.33
C ARG A 163 -13.44 -17.86 -7.08
N ASP A 164 -14.25 -17.98 -8.13
CA ASP A 164 -14.29 -19.17 -8.98
C ASP A 164 -13.01 -19.35 -9.79
N PHE A 165 -12.44 -18.27 -10.33
CA PHE A 165 -11.16 -18.28 -11.02
C PHE A 165 -10.01 -18.73 -10.11
N LEU A 166 -9.93 -18.15 -8.91
CA LEU A 166 -8.90 -18.49 -7.93
C LEU A 166 -9.05 -19.94 -7.44
N LYS A 167 -10.28 -20.41 -7.23
CA LYS A 167 -10.55 -21.81 -6.87
C LYS A 167 -10.08 -22.78 -7.96
N LYS A 168 -10.27 -22.44 -9.24
CA LYS A 168 -9.80 -23.27 -10.37
C LYS A 168 -8.26 -23.32 -10.45
N LYS A 169 -7.57 -22.21 -10.21
CA LYS A 169 -6.10 -22.12 -10.32
C LYS A 169 -5.39 -22.74 -9.10
N THR A 170 -5.91 -22.55 -7.89
CA THR A 170 -5.27 -23.01 -6.65
C THR A 170 -5.82 -24.35 -6.15
N GLY A 171 -7.04 -24.75 -6.57
CA GLY A 171 -7.74 -25.93 -6.05
C GLY A 171 -8.36 -25.73 -4.66
N LEU A 172 -8.19 -24.55 -4.05
CA LEU A 172 -8.65 -24.21 -2.70
C LEU A 172 -9.68 -23.07 -2.73
N SER A 173 -10.69 -23.13 -1.88
CA SER A 173 -11.61 -22.01 -1.67
C SER A 173 -10.94 -20.91 -0.83
N ILE A 174 -10.61 -19.79 -1.46
CA ILE A 174 -9.97 -18.65 -0.80
C ILE A 174 -11.02 -17.75 -0.14
N ARG A 175 -10.69 -17.23 1.05
CA ARG A 175 -11.53 -16.26 1.76
C ARG A 175 -11.39 -14.88 1.14
N THR A 176 -12.52 -14.32 0.75
CA THR A 176 -12.69 -12.99 0.15
C THR A 176 -13.55 -12.14 1.08
N GLN A 177 -13.32 -10.82 1.05
CA GLN A 177 -14.13 -9.84 1.76
C GLN A 177 -14.44 -8.70 0.82
N VAL A 178 -15.72 -8.40 0.66
CA VAL A 178 -16.20 -7.27 -0.16
C VAL A 178 -16.42 -6.06 0.72
N HIS A 179 -15.90 -4.91 0.28
CA HIS A 179 -16.23 -3.60 0.84
C HIS A 179 -16.84 -2.73 -0.25
N GLU A 180 -18.17 -2.66 -0.28
CA GLU A 180 -18.90 -1.92 -1.30
C GLU A 180 -18.63 -0.41 -1.22
N VAL A 181 -18.75 0.18 -0.03
CA VAL A 181 -18.58 1.62 0.19
C VAL A 181 -17.19 2.10 -0.23
N TYR A 182 -16.16 1.32 0.10
CA TYR A 182 -14.77 1.62 -0.28
C TYR A 182 -14.41 1.15 -1.69
N LYS A 183 -15.33 0.48 -2.40
CA LYS A 183 -15.11 -0.04 -3.75
C LYS A 183 -13.88 -0.94 -3.85
N SER A 184 -13.78 -1.88 -2.91
CA SER A 184 -12.60 -2.74 -2.79
C SER A 184 -12.93 -4.17 -2.39
N ILE A 185 -12.14 -5.11 -2.88
CA ILE A 185 -12.18 -6.52 -2.49
C ILE A 185 -10.84 -6.89 -1.85
N TYR A 186 -10.91 -7.53 -0.68
CA TYR A 186 -9.75 -8.11 -0.01
C TYR A 186 -9.74 -9.63 -0.16
N ILE A 187 -8.58 -10.17 -0.51
CA ILE A 187 -8.39 -11.59 -0.80
C ILE A 187 -7.24 -12.08 0.07
N ARG A 188 -7.48 -13.15 0.83
CA ARG A 188 -6.46 -13.74 1.69
C ARG A 188 -5.45 -14.53 0.86
N GLY A 189 -4.16 -14.41 1.18
CA GLY A 189 -3.08 -15.11 0.50
C GLY A 189 -2.31 -14.21 -0.49
N GLU A 190 -1.32 -14.80 -1.15
CA GLU A 190 -0.47 -14.13 -2.14
C GLU A 190 -0.93 -14.50 -3.55
N HIS A 191 -2.02 -13.86 -3.99
CA HIS A 191 -2.65 -14.15 -5.29
C HIS A 191 -2.61 -12.93 -6.24
N ALA A 192 -1.70 -11.99 -6.03
CA ALA A 192 -1.68 -10.73 -6.78
C ALA A 192 -1.49 -10.96 -8.29
N ALA A 193 -0.59 -11.87 -8.68
CA ALA A 193 -0.35 -12.21 -10.08
C ALA A 193 -1.57 -12.85 -10.75
N LEU A 194 -2.23 -13.79 -10.09
CA LEU A 194 -3.43 -14.45 -10.60
C LEU A 194 -4.61 -13.48 -10.75
N VAL A 195 -4.77 -12.57 -9.78
CA VAL A 195 -5.80 -11.53 -9.85
C VAL A 195 -5.51 -10.57 -11.00
N ALA A 196 -4.25 -10.19 -11.22
CA ALA A 196 -3.87 -9.36 -12.36
C ALA A 196 -4.12 -10.07 -13.70
N GLU A 197 -3.76 -11.36 -13.83
CA GLU A 197 -4.06 -12.19 -15.01
C GLU A 197 -5.56 -12.21 -15.32
N PHE A 198 -6.40 -12.42 -14.29
CA PHE A 198 -7.85 -12.42 -14.44
C PHE A 198 -8.39 -11.07 -14.94
N LEU A 199 -7.94 -9.97 -14.33
CA LEU A 199 -8.40 -8.63 -14.70
C LEU A 199 -7.96 -8.24 -16.12
N LEU A 200 -6.73 -8.58 -16.51
CA LEU A 200 -6.25 -8.38 -17.88
C LEU A 200 -7.05 -9.23 -18.88
N GLY A 201 -7.40 -10.47 -18.53
CA GLY A 201 -8.28 -11.32 -19.34
C GLY A 201 -9.69 -10.75 -19.52
N CYS A 202 -10.18 -9.97 -18.55
CA CYS A 202 -11.44 -9.23 -18.67
C CYS A 202 -11.32 -7.92 -19.47
N GLY A 203 -10.11 -7.51 -19.87
CA GLY A 203 -9.85 -6.24 -20.55
C GLY A 203 -9.77 -5.01 -19.64
N MET A 204 -9.56 -5.20 -18.34
CA MET A 204 -9.45 -4.11 -17.34
C MET A 204 -8.09 -3.42 -17.37
#